data_AF-A0FL35-F1
#
_entry.id   AF-A0FL35-F1
#
_cell.length_a   1.000
_cell.length_b   1.000
_cell.length_c   1.000
_cell.angle_alpha   90.00
_cell.angle_beta   90.00
_cell.angle_gamma   90.00
#
_symmetry.space_group_name_H-M   'P 1'
#
loop_
_entity.id
_entity.type
_entity.pdbx_description
1 polymer ?
#
loop_
_entity_poly.entity_id
_entity_poly.type
_entity_poly.pdbx_seq_one_letter_code
_entity_poly.pdbx_strand_id
1 'polypeptide(L)'
;MRIDELIDIKNIDTSIEPMTKDQAIARMINKLKLNGYVQDADTFSKAIYQRENEISTAVGYGVAIPHARTSAVKKSTISVFRDLSGIPWGQEKVNLVFMIAAEEDASDEHLKMLSKISTFLMDESFRAKLITAADPNEMYEILVQEDAKKNTETDISQAREAAGKYLVGISACMTGIAHTYIGA
;
A
#
# COMPACT_ATOMS: atom_id res chain seq x y z
N MET A 1 -9.13 9.37 -1.86
CA MET A 1 -9.32 7.91 -2.00
C MET A 1 -8.82 7.25 -0.75
N ARG A 2 -9.68 6.44 -0.14
CA ARG A 2 -9.37 5.70 1.09
C ARG A 2 -9.01 4.26 0.74
N ILE A 3 -8.19 3.61 1.56
CA ILE A 3 -7.73 2.24 1.27
C ILE A 3 -8.86 1.21 1.27
N ASP A 4 -9.91 1.44 2.05
CA ASP A 4 -11.10 0.58 2.15
C ASP A 4 -11.99 0.62 0.89
N GLU A 5 -11.73 1.55 -0.04
CA GLU A 5 -12.42 1.60 -1.34
C GLU A 5 -11.81 0.62 -2.36
N LEU A 6 -10.54 0.24 -2.18
CA LEU A 6 -9.78 -0.57 -3.15
C LEU A 6 -9.33 -1.93 -2.63
N ILE A 7 -9.21 -2.09 -1.31
CA ILE A 7 -8.90 -3.37 -0.67
C ILE A 7 -10.20 -3.90 -0.06
N ASP A 8 -10.61 -5.08 -0.51
CA ASP A 8 -11.62 -5.89 0.17
C ASP A 8 -10.89 -6.98 0.94
N ILE A 9 -11.28 -7.21 2.19
CA ILE A 9 -10.74 -8.29 3.03
C ILE A 9 -10.82 -9.66 2.36
N LYS A 10 -11.82 -9.88 1.49
CA LYS A 10 -11.95 -11.12 0.70
C LYS A 10 -10.78 -11.33 -0.26
N ASN A 11 -10.04 -10.29 -0.61
CA ASN A 11 -8.87 -10.33 -1.48
C ASN A 11 -7.55 -10.32 -0.68
N ILE A 12 -7.60 -10.52 0.64
CA ILE A 12 -6.41 -10.73 1.47
C ILE A 12 -6.24 -12.22 1.73
N ASP A 13 -5.02 -12.72 1.54
CA ASP A 13 -4.69 -14.12 1.77
C ASP A 13 -3.33 -14.28 2.43
N THR A 14 -3.14 -15.39 3.13
CA THR A 14 -1.88 -15.68 3.83
C THR A 14 -1.44 -17.12 3.68
N SER A 15 -0.14 -17.36 3.78
CA SER A 15 0.49 -18.67 3.69
C SER A 15 1.73 -18.76 4.58
N ILE A 16 2.11 -19.99 4.89
CA ILE A 16 3.39 -20.34 5.52
C ILE A 16 4.13 -21.43 4.73
N GLU A 17 3.57 -21.86 3.59
CA GLU A 17 4.11 -22.93 2.76
C GLU A 17 5.02 -22.38 1.65
N PRO A 18 6.20 -22.98 1.42
CA PRO A 18 7.05 -22.62 0.30
C PRO A 18 6.31 -22.71 -1.04
N MET A 19 6.40 -21.63 -1.82
CA MET A 19 5.82 -21.58 -3.16
C MET A 19 6.67 -20.79 -4.13
N THR A 20 6.42 -21.01 -5.43
CA THR A 20 7.04 -20.24 -6.51
C THR A 20 6.28 -18.93 -6.75
N LYS A 21 6.94 -17.98 -7.43
CA LYS A 21 6.32 -16.76 -7.97
C LYS A 21 5.02 -17.07 -8.71
N ASP A 22 5.04 -18.06 -9.60
CA ASP A 22 3.90 -18.39 -10.45
C ASP A 22 2.72 -18.95 -9.65
N GLN A 23 3.00 -19.76 -8.62
CA GLN A 23 1.98 -20.26 -7.69
C GLN A 23 1.32 -19.12 -6.91
N ALA A 24 2.10 -18.15 -6.44
CA ALA A 24 1.59 -16.97 -5.74
C ALA A 24 0.70 -16.11 -6.65
N ILE A 25 1.19 -15.78 -7.86
CA ILE A 25 0.43 -15.01 -8.85
C ILE A 25 -0.88 -15.73 -9.21
N ALA A 26 -0.83 -17.02 -9.53
CA ALA A 26 -2.01 -17.80 -9.88
C ALA A 26 -3.04 -17.86 -8.74
N ARG A 27 -2.58 -18.02 -7.50
CA ARG A 27 -3.45 -18.03 -6.31
C ARG A 27 -4.18 -16.70 -6.12
N MET A 28 -3.47 -15.58 -6.26
CA MET A 28 -4.06 -14.24 -6.15
C MET A 28 -5.07 -13.97 -7.28
N ILE A 29 -4.74 -14.33 -8.52
CA ILE A 29 -5.66 -14.18 -9.67
C ILE A 29 -6.92 -15.03 -9.48
N ASN A 30 -6.77 -16.28 -9.04
CA ASN A 30 -7.90 -17.15 -8.77
C ASN A 30 -8.81 -16.56 -7.68
N LYS A 31 -8.23 -16.01 -6.60
CA LYS A 31 -8.99 -15.35 -5.54
C LYS A 31 -9.78 -14.15 -6.06
N LEU A 32 -9.15 -13.29 -6.87
CA LEU A 32 -9.81 -12.15 -7.53
C LEU A 32 -10.95 -12.59 -8.47
N LYS A 33 -10.76 -13.69 -9.21
CA LYS A 33 -11.78 -14.28 -10.09
C LYS A 33 -12.97 -14.82 -9.28
N LEU A 34 -12.71 -15.59 -8.22
CA LEU A 34 -13.73 -16.14 -7.33
C LEU A 34 -14.57 -15.05 -6.66
N ASN A 35 -13.93 -13.95 -6.28
CA ASN A 35 -14.60 -12.81 -5.66
C ASN A 35 -15.25 -11.84 -6.67
N GLY A 36 -15.17 -12.12 -7.97
CA GLY A 36 -15.89 -11.37 -9.02
C GLY A 36 -15.20 -10.09 -9.52
N TYR A 37 -13.96 -9.82 -9.11
CA TYR A 37 -13.19 -8.65 -9.55
C TYR A 37 -12.58 -8.83 -10.94
N VAL A 38 -12.24 -10.07 -11.29
CA VAL A 38 -11.70 -10.44 -12.60
C VAL A 38 -12.72 -11.31 -13.34
N GLN A 39 -13.04 -10.96 -14.58
CA GLN A 39 -13.95 -11.74 -15.43
C GLN A 39 -13.24 -12.73 -16.34
N ASP A 40 -12.01 -12.45 -16.72
CA ASP A 40 -11.21 -13.33 -17.56
C ASP A 40 -9.83 -13.51 -16.91
N ALA A 41 -9.67 -14.63 -16.19
CA ALA A 41 -8.45 -14.90 -15.45
C ALA A 41 -7.25 -15.13 -16.38
N ASP A 42 -7.47 -15.69 -17.58
CA ASP A 42 -6.39 -15.99 -18.52
C ASP A 42 -5.85 -14.71 -19.16
N THR A 43 -6.75 -13.81 -19.59
CA THR A 43 -6.36 -12.50 -20.12
C THR A 43 -5.66 -11.65 -19.06
N PHE A 44 -6.17 -11.63 -17.83
CA PHE A 44 -5.52 -10.90 -16.74
C PHE A 44 -4.15 -11.50 -16.37
N SER A 45 -4.04 -12.83 -16.31
CA SER A 45 -2.78 -13.55 -16.08
C SER A 45 -1.72 -13.19 -17.13
N LYS A 46 -2.08 -13.24 -18.41
CA LYS A 46 -1.16 -12.84 -19.50
C LYS A 46 -0.65 -11.42 -19.33
N ALA A 47 -1.53 -10.47 -18.98
CA ALA A 47 -1.13 -9.08 -18.78
C ALA A 47 -0.21 -8.89 -17.56
N ILE A 48 -0.47 -9.59 -16.46
CA ILE A 48 0.41 -9.59 -15.27
C ILE A 48 1.80 -10.12 -15.64
N TYR A 49 1.88 -11.26 -16.34
CA TYR A 49 3.16 -11.83 -16.75
C TYR A 49 3.88 -10.99 -17.80
N GLN A 50 3.15 -10.34 -18.71
CA GLN A 50 3.74 -9.38 -19.64
C GLN A 50 4.47 -8.28 -18.87
N ARG A 51 3.81 -7.67 -17.87
CA ARG A 51 4.40 -6.63 -17.03
C ARG A 51 5.59 -7.12 -16.20
N GLU A 52 5.47 -8.30 -15.59
CA GLU A 52 6.50 -8.91 -14.75
C GLU A 52 7.76 -9.33 -15.55
N ASN A 53 7.59 -9.69 -16.83
CA ASN A 53 8.68 -10.12 -17.70
C ASN A 53 9.45 -8.94 -18.32
N GLU A 54 8.87 -7.75 -18.39
CA GLU A 54 9.59 -6.54 -18.81
C GLU A 54 10.67 -6.18 -17.80
N ILE A 55 10.27 -6.03 -16.53
CA ILE A 55 11.13 -5.78 -15.38
C ILE A 55 10.40 -6.38 -14.17
N SER A 56 11.14 -7.08 -13.30
CA SER A 56 10.57 -7.65 -12.08
C SER A 56 9.82 -6.59 -11.28
N THR A 57 8.66 -6.96 -10.75
CA THR A 57 7.87 -6.09 -9.89
C THR A 57 8.24 -6.18 -8.40
N ALA A 58 9.33 -6.88 -8.07
CA ALA A 58 9.97 -6.75 -6.77
C ALA A 58 10.47 -5.31 -6.60
N VAL A 59 10.13 -4.69 -5.47
CA VAL A 59 10.47 -3.28 -5.18
C VAL A 59 11.45 -3.16 -4.01
N GLY A 60 12.07 -4.27 -3.60
CA GLY A 60 12.88 -4.37 -2.40
C GLY A 60 12.05 -4.58 -1.14
N TYR A 61 12.75 -4.63 0.00
CA TYR A 61 12.17 -4.79 1.34
C TYR A 61 11.28 -6.02 1.54
N GLY A 62 11.46 -7.06 0.71
CA GLY A 62 10.63 -8.26 0.73
C GLY A 62 9.23 -8.04 0.16
N VAL A 63 9.05 -7.08 -0.76
CA VAL A 63 7.75 -6.76 -1.37
C VAL A 63 7.78 -6.87 -2.89
N ALA A 64 6.72 -7.43 -3.48
CA ALA A 64 6.43 -7.36 -4.91
C ALA A 64 5.08 -6.70 -5.19
N ILE A 65 4.97 -6.00 -6.33
CA ILE A 65 3.74 -5.29 -6.73
C ILE A 65 3.35 -5.61 -8.18
N PRO A 66 2.90 -6.85 -8.49
CA PRO A 66 2.40 -7.20 -9.81
C PRO A 66 1.17 -6.37 -10.17
N HIS A 67 1.11 -5.79 -11.35
CA HIS A 67 0.00 -4.91 -11.73
C HIS A 67 -0.31 -4.99 -13.22
N ALA A 68 -1.60 -4.89 -13.55
CA ALA A 68 -2.05 -4.81 -14.93
C ALA A 68 -3.35 -4.01 -15.05
N ARG A 69 -3.47 -3.31 -16.18
CA ARG A 69 -4.68 -2.60 -16.62
C ARG A 69 -5.26 -3.35 -17.81
N THR A 70 -6.48 -3.86 -17.70
CA THR A 70 -7.08 -4.72 -18.75
C THR A 70 -8.62 -4.69 -18.71
N SER A 71 -9.26 -4.99 -19.84
CA SER A 71 -10.71 -5.27 -19.92
C SER A 71 -11.14 -6.58 -19.23
N ALA A 72 -10.17 -7.39 -18.79
CA ALA A 72 -10.43 -8.60 -18.00
C ALA A 72 -10.78 -8.30 -16.53
N VAL A 73 -10.55 -7.07 -16.06
CA VAL A 73 -10.92 -6.61 -14.73
C VAL A 73 -12.30 -5.95 -14.79
N LYS A 74 -13.23 -6.42 -13.94
CA LYS A 74 -14.60 -5.87 -13.80
C LYS A 74 -14.67 -4.70 -12.83
N LYS A 75 -13.85 -4.76 -11.80
CA LYS A 75 -13.79 -3.77 -10.74
C LYS A 75 -12.36 -3.68 -10.28
N SER A 76 -11.82 -2.48 -10.33
CA SER A 76 -10.45 -2.24 -9.92
C SER A 76 -10.28 -2.50 -8.42
N THR A 77 -9.18 -3.15 -8.03
CA THR A 77 -8.92 -3.56 -6.66
C THR A 77 -7.45 -3.90 -6.43
N ILE A 78 -7.08 -4.04 -5.16
CA ILE A 78 -5.76 -4.50 -4.72
C ILE A 78 -5.94 -5.77 -3.91
N SER A 79 -5.27 -6.84 -4.33
CA SER A 79 -5.17 -8.11 -3.62
C SER A 79 -3.87 -8.14 -2.83
N VAL A 80 -3.94 -8.60 -1.58
CA VAL A 80 -2.80 -8.63 -0.67
C VAL A 80 -2.51 -10.07 -0.30
N PHE A 81 -1.26 -10.48 -0.47
CA PHE A 81 -0.80 -11.81 -0.09
C PHE A 81 0.41 -11.72 0.80
N ARG A 82 0.38 -12.44 1.92
CA ARG A 82 1.54 -12.64 2.80
C ARG A 82 1.96 -14.10 2.81
N ASP A 83 3.24 -14.36 2.58
CA ASP A 83 3.82 -15.68 2.82
C ASP A 83 5.00 -15.58 3.80
N LEU A 84 4.90 -16.30 4.94
CA LEU A 84 5.95 -16.28 5.97
C LEU A 84 7.18 -17.09 5.58
N SER A 85 7.03 -18.09 4.68
CA SER A 85 8.18 -18.84 4.18
C SER A 85 9.05 -17.98 3.26
N GLY A 86 8.43 -17.03 2.57
CA GLY A 86 8.97 -16.09 1.62
C GLY A 86 9.19 -16.73 0.25
N ILE A 87 8.78 -16.00 -0.78
CA ILE A 87 8.61 -16.45 -2.15
C ILE A 87 9.83 -16.02 -2.96
N PRO A 88 10.55 -16.93 -3.62
CA PRO A 88 11.60 -16.56 -4.57
C PRO A 88 11.01 -15.76 -5.73
N TRP A 89 11.50 -14.53 -5.92
CA TRP A 89 11.02 -13.57 -6.90
C TRP A 89 12.20 -13.07 -7.76
N GLY A 90 12.75 -13.96 -8.58
CA GLY A 90 14.00 -13.71 -9.28
C GLY A 90 15.19 -13.84 -8.32
N GLN A 91 16.00 -12.78 -8.20
CA GLN A 91 17.13 -12.74 -7.26
C GLN A 91 16.72 -12.30 -5.85
N GLU A 92 15.47 -11.85 -5.68
CA GLU A 92 14.93 -11.41 -4.41
C GLU A 92 14.05 -12.49 -3.77
N LYS A 93 13.78 -12.30 -2.48
CA LYS A 93 12.80 -13.09 -1.72
C LYS A 93 11.77 -12.14 -1.15
N VAL A 94 10.49 -12.37 -1.46
CA VAL A 94 9.38 -11.49 -1.05
C VAL A 94 8.45 -12.20 -0.08
N ASN A 95 8.01 -11.50 0.95
CA ASN A 95 7.04 -11.99 1.91
C ASN A 95 5.66 -11.34 1.74
N LEU A 96 5.61 -10.17 1.09
CA LEU A 96 4.38 -9.46 0.81
C LEU A 96 4.23 -9.26 -0.70
N VAL A 97 3.04 -9.51 -1.22
CA VAL A 97 2.69 -9.28 -2.62
C VAL A 97 1.42 -8.45 -2.67
N PHE A 98 1.48 -7.30 -3.34
CA PHE A 98 0.35 -6.41 -3.55
C PHE A 98 -0.01 -6.41 -5.04
N MET A 99 -0.99 -7.23 -5.42
CA MET A 99 -1.41 -7.31 -6.82
C MET A 99 -2.47 -6.25 -7.13
N ILE A 100 -2.22 -5.44 -8.15
CA ILE A 100 -3.16 -4.40 -8.59
C ILE A 100 -3.86 -4.84 -9.87
N ALA A 101 -5.18 -4.98 -9.78
CA ALA A 101 -6.06 -5.23 -10.91
C ALA A 101 -6.80 -3.93 -11.24
N ALA A 102 -6.57 -3.37 -12.42
CA ALA A 102 -7.23 -2.14 -12.88
C ALA A 102 -8.07 -2.40 -14.14
N GLU A 103 -9.27 -1.80 -14.18
CA GLU A 103 -10.12 -1.74 -15.37
C GLU A 103 -9.43 -0.97 -16.50
N GLU A 104 -9.76 -1.26 -17.75
CA GLU A 104 -9.16 -0.61 -18.92
C GLU A 104 -9.37 0.92 -18.92
N ASP A 105 -10.58 1.35 -18.57
CA ASP A 105 -10.98 2.76 -18.48
C ASP A 105 -10.73 3.38 -17.10
N ALA A 106 -10.06 2.65 -16.21
CA ALA A 106 -9.76 3.13 -14.88
C ALA A 106 -8.93 4.42 -14.97
N SER A 107 -9.40 5.46 -14.28
CA SER A 107 -8.63 6.68 -14.06
C SER A 107 -7.27 6.33 -13.42
N ASP A 108 -6.28 7.21 -13.59
CA ASP A 108 -4.97 7.08 -12.94
C ASP A 108 -5.04 7.13 -11.39
N GLU A 109 -6.23 7.22 -10.81
CA GLU A 109 -6.44 7.14 -9.37
C GLU A 109 -5.92 5.82 -8.78
N HIS A 110 -5.99 4.72 -9.52
CA HIS A 110 -5.40 3.44 -9.11
C HIS A 110 -3.88 3.48 -9.04
N LEU A 111 -3.24 4.26 -9.94
CA LEU A 111 -1.80 4.51 -9.90
C LEU A 111 -1.42 5.48 -8.77
N LYS A 112 -2.31 6.42 -8.41
CA LYS A 112 -2.13 7.22 -7.18
C LYS A 112 -2.20 6.35 -5.93
N MET A 113 -3.08 5.36 -5.91
CA MET A 113 -3.14 4.39 -4.81
C MET A 113 -1.86 3.55 -4.72
N LEU A 114 -1.32 3.12 -5.86
CA LEU A 114 -0.02 2.46 -5.92
C LEU A 114 1.07 3.30 -5.26
N SER A 115 1.14 4.60 -5.57
CA SER A 115 2.10 5.52 -4.93
C SER A 115 1.88 5.61 -3.41
N LYS A 116 0.63 5.67 -2.95
CA LYS A 116 0.28 5.70 -1.53
C LYS A 116 0.73 4.43 -0.79
N ILE A 117 0.37 3.26 -1.32
CA ILE A 117 0.77 1.97 -0.74
C ILE A 117 2.29 1.80 -0.79
N SER A 118 2.93 2.17 -1.90
CA SER A 118 4.40 2.12 -2.01
C SER A 118 5.07 2.96 -0.91
N THR A 119 4.51 4.13 -0.60
CA THR A 119 4.99 4.98 0.51
C THR A 119 4.82 4.31 1.86
N PHE A 120 3.70 3.64 2.12
CA PHE A 120 3.49 2.89 3.36
C PHE A 120 4.49 1.74 3.47
N LEU A 121 4.73 1.05 2.37
CA LEU A 121 5.67 -0.06 2.29
C LEU A 121 7.13 0.36 2.43
N MET A 122 7.48 1.66 2.39
CA MET A 122 8.82 2.11 2.75
C MET A 122 9.04 2.10 4.27
N ASP A 123 7.98 2.21 5.08
CA ASP A 123 8.05 2.16 6.54
C ASP A 123 8.26 0.70 7.00
N GLU A 124 9.40 0.45 7.64
CA GLU A 124 9.76 -0.85 8.18
C GLU A 124 8.79 -1.32 9.26
N SER A 125 8.33 -0.40 10.12
CA SER A 125 7.38 -0.74 11.18
C SER A 125 6.03 -1.17 10.60
N PHE A 126 5.60 -0.54 9.50
CA PHE A 126 4.39 -0.92 8.80
C PHE A 126 4.51 -2.31 8.16
N ARG A 127 5.61 -2.57 7.44
CA ARG A 127 5.87 -3.90 6.87
C ARG A 127 5.93 -4.97 7.96
N ALA A 128 6.63 -4.69 9.07
CA ALA A 128 6.74 -5.62 10.19
C ALA A 128 5.37 -6.00 10.76
N LYS A 129 4.46 -5.03 10.97
CA LYS A 129 3.09 -5.30 11.41
C LYS A 129 2.34 -6.22 10.47
N LEU A 130 2.41 -5.97 9.15
CA LEU A 130 1.78 -6.83 8.16
C LEU A 130 2.36 -8.25 8.17
N ILE A 131 3.68 -8.38 8.35
CA ILE A 131 4.34 -9.68 8.48
C ILE A 131 3.92 -10.40 9.76
N THR A 132 3.70 -9.71 10.88
CA THR A 132 3.36 -10.35 12.16
C THR A 132 1.86 -10.52 12.39
N ALA A 133 1.00 -9.96 11.55
CA ALA A 133 -0.45 -10.09 11.67
C ALA A 133 -0.89 -11.55 11.78
N ALA A 134 -1.81 -11.86 12.68
CA ALA A 134 -2.28 -13.22 12.92
C ALA A 134 -3.06 -13.75 11.70
N ASP A 135 -3.89 -12.90 11.09
CA ASP A 135 -4.83 -13.31 10.05
C ASP A 135 -5.17 -12.17 9.06
N PRO A 136 -5.92 -12.47 7.97
CA PRO A 136 -6.32 -11.46 6.99
C PRO A 136 -7.11 -10.26 7.54
N ASN A 137 -7.88 -10.41 8.63
CA ASN A 137 -8.61 -9.30 9.25
C ASN A 137 -7.64 -8.33 9.90
N GLU A 138 -6.67 -8.83 10.67
CA GLU A 138 -5.68 -7.97 11.29
C GLU A 138 -4.83 -7.24 10.23
N MET A 139 -4.46 -7.91 9.14
CA MET A 139 -3.81 -7.25 8.00
C MET A 139 -4.66 -6.12 7.41
N TYR A 140 -5.97 -6.35 7.23
CA TYR A 140 -6.90 -5.33 6.74
C TYR A 140 -6.97 -4.13 7.69
N GLU A 141 -7.07 -4.37 9.00
CA GLU A 141 -7.12 -3.32 10.01
C GLU A 141 -5.83 -2.48 10.01
N ILE A 142 -4.66 -3.11 9.91
CA ILE A 142 -3.37 -2.42 9.81
C ILE A 142 -3.33 -1.49 8.59
N LEU A 143 -3.80 -1.97 7.43
CA LEU A 143 -3.87 -1.18 6.19
C LEU A 143 -4.76 0.06 6.37
N VAL A 144 -5.96 -0.11 6.93
CA VAL A 144 -6.92 0.97 7.17
C VAL A 144 -6.40 1.99 8.19
N GLN A 145 -5.77 1.52 9.27
CA GLN A 145 -5.21 2.39 10.31
C GLN A 145 -4.05 3.23 9.78
N GLU A 146 -3.15 2.65 8.97
CA GLU A 146 -2.03 3.40 8.39
C GLU A 146 -2.53 4.49 7.44
N ASP A 147 -3.58 4.21 6.67
CA ASP A 147 -4.23 5.20 5.81
C ASP A 147 -4.79 6.39 6.61
N ALA A 148 -5.51 6.12 7.69
CA ALA A 148 -6.10 7.13 8.56
C ALA A 148 -5.04 8.00 9.25
N LYS A 149 -3.95 7.38 9.74
CA LYS A 149 -2.83 8.07 10.38
C LYS A 149 -2.16 9.05 9.41
N LYS A 150 -1.85 8.62 8.20
CA LYS A 150 -1.17 9.44 7.19
C LYS A 150 -2.03 10.59 6.67
N ASN A 151 -3.34 10.38 6.53
CA ASN A 151 -4.26 11.46 6.18
C ASN A 151 -4.27 12.53 7.30
N THR A 152 -4.31 12.10 8.58
CA THR A 152 -4.29 13.03 9.73
C THR A 152 -2.97 13.82 9.83
N GLU A 153 -1.82 13.17 9.62
CA GLU A 153 -0.51 13.84 9.58
C GLU A 153 -0.44 14.90 8.46
N THR A 154 -1.02 14.59 7.29
CA THR A 154 -1.08 15.50 6.14
C THR A 154 -1.97 16.71 6.42
N ASP A 155 -3.14 16.50 7.01
CA ASP A 155 -4.07 17.58 7.36
C ASP A 155 -3.45 18.54 8.39
N ILE A 156 -2.72 18.00 9.37
CA ILE A 156 -2.01 18.81 10.37
C ILE A 156 -0.86 19.60 9.73
N SER A 157 -0.10 19.01 8.79
CA SER A 157 0.99 19.73 8.13
C SER A 157 0.47 20.88 7.27
N GLN A 158 -0.61 20.64 6.52
CA GLN A 158 -1.26 21.65 5.68
C GLN A 158 -1.89 22.77 6.53
N ALA A 159 -2.54 22.43 7.65
CA ALA A 159 -3.06 23.43 8.58
C ALA A 159 -1.94 24.30 9.19
N ARG A 160 -0.78 23.71 9.52
CA ARG A 160 0.39 24.44 10.02
C ARG A 160 1.02 25.34 8.96
N GLU A 161 1.06 24.90 7.71
CA GLU A 161 1.57 25.68 6.59
C GLU A 161 0.65 26.86 6.25
N ALA A 162 -0.68 26.63 6.28
CA ALA A 162 -1.70 27.65 6.11
C ALA A 162 -1.74 28.67 7.28
N ALA A 163 -1.46 28.24 8.51
CA ALA A 163 -1.35 29.12 9.67
C ALA A 163 -0.10 30.02 9.66
N GLY A 164 0.85 29.77 8.73
CA GLY A 164 2.09 30.54 8.62
C GLY A 164 3.11 30.18 9.71
N LYS A 165 4.36 30.62 9.51
CA LYS A 165 5.44 30.43 10.48
C LYS A 165 5.40 31.54 11.53
N TYR A 166 5.22 31.18 12.79
CA TYR A 166 5.39 32.12 13.91
C TYR A 166 6.84 32.09 14.40
N LEU A 167 7.49 33.26 14.38
CA LEU A 167 8.83 33.44 14.92
C LEU A 167 8.69 33.83 16.39
N VAL A 168 8.95 32.88 17.30
CA VAL A 168 8.92 33.16 18.74
C VAL A 168 10.30 33.69 19.15
N GLY A 169 10.40 35.01 19.26
CA GLY A 169 11.57 35.67 19.83
C GLY A 169 11.56 35.55 21.35
N ILE A 170 12.43 34.72 21.91
CA ILE A 170 12.65 34.66 23.36
C ILE A 170 13.80 35.59 23.70
N SER A 171 13.52 36.71 24.35
CA SER A 171 14.56 37.57 24.93
C SER A 171 14.71 37.24 26.42
N ALA A 172 15.91 36.83 26.81
CA ALA A 172 16.24 36.65 28.22
C ALA A 172 16.73 37.99 28.79
N CYS A 173 15.93 38.60 29.67
CA CYS A 173 16.40 39.69 30.51
C CYS A 173 17.08 39.11 31.75
N MET A 174 18.30 39.53 32.08
CA MET A 174 19.06 39.04 33.24
C MET A 174 18.35 39.24 34.59
N THR A 175 17.29 40.07 34.63
CA THR A 175 16.50 40.36 35.83
C THR A 175 15.23 39.51 35.96
N GLY A 176 14.95 38.60 35.03
CA GLY A 176 13.87 37.61 35.16
C GLY A 176 12.43 38.14 35.05
N ILE A 177 12.24 39.38 34.55
CA ILE A 177 10.89 39.94 34.34
C ILE A 177 10.56 39.88 32.84
N ALA A 178 9.64 38.98 32.47
CA ALA A 178 9.13 38.92 31.10
C ALA A 178 8.11 40.05 30.89
N HIS A 179 8.47 41.05 30.07
CA HIS A 179 7.50 41.98 29.51
C HIS A 179 7.14 41.48 28.11
N THR A 180 6.04 40.73 28.01
CA THR A 180 5.49 40.32 26.72
C THR A 180 4.81 41.53 26.09
N TYR A 181 5.47 42.20 25.14
CA TYR A 181 4.84 43.21 24.31
C TYR A 181 4.14 42.52 23.13
N ILE A 182 2.81 42.49 23.15
CA ILE A 182 2.00 42.16 21.97
C ILE A 182 1.89 43.45 21.16
N GLY A 183 2.69 43.57 20.09
CA GLY A 183 2.51 44.60 19.07
C GLY A 183 1.35 44.22 18.16
N ALA A 184 0.37 45.13 18.04
CA ALA A 184 -0.74 45.06 17.10
C ALA A 184 -0.30 45.33 15.65
#